data_AF-A0A814QLV5-F1
#
_entry.id   AF-A0A814QLV5-F1
#
_cell.length_a   1.000
_cell.length_b   1.000
_cell.length_c   1.000
_cell.angle_alpha   90.00
_cell.angle_beta   90.00
_cell.angle_gamma   90.00
#
_symmetry.space_group_name_H-M   'P 1'
#
loop_
_entity.id
_entity.type
_entity.pdbx_description
1 polymer ?
#
loop_
_entity_poly.entity_id
_entity_poly.type
_entity_poly.pdbx_seq_one_letter_code
_entity_poly.pdbx_strand_id
1 'polypeptide(L)'
;MVTFNEPTAGMFIWMKVNGIDDTRKLIYEKALEQEVLLLPGSAFFPDQSKTYPYVRVSYSLCTPEQIETGMARFGKVLREELHK
;
A
#
# COMPACT_ATOMS: atom_id res chain seq x y z
N MET A 1 -5.60 -5.96 -7.79
CA MET A 1 -5.31 -4.52 -7.62
C MET A 1 -5.68 -4.06 -6.22
N VAL A 2 -6.78 -3.38 -5.88
CA VAL A 2 -7.06 -3.10 -4.44
C VAL A 2 -8.56 -3.00 -4.15
N THR A 3 -8.94 -3.25 -2.90
CA THR A 3 -10.28 -2.96 -2.36
C THR A 3 -10.15 -2.15 -1.09
N PHE A 4 -10.90 -1.06 -0.97
CA PHE A 4 -10.92 -0.20 0.20
C PHE A 4 -12.30 0.44 0.36
N ASN A 5 -12.57 0.95 1.55
CA ASN A 5 -13.76 1.77 1.82
C ASN A 5 -13.36 3.25 1.80
N GLU A 6 -14.18 4.08 1.17
CA GLU A 6 -13.97 5.52 1.15
C GLU A 6 -14.06 6.09 2.58
N PRO A 7 -13.00 6.72 3.11
CA PRO A 7 -13.02 7.24 4.47
C PRO A 7 -13.87 8.51 4.53
N THR A 8 -14.77 8.60 5.50
CA THR A 8 -15.58 9.81 5.76
C THR A 8 -14.87 10.81 6.68
N ALA A 9 -13.80 10.39 7.36
CA ALA A 9 -13.00 11.21 8.26
C ALA A 9 -11.58 10.63 8.42
N GLY A 10 -10.67 11.44 8.97
CA GLY A 10 -9.30 11.04 9.30
C GLY A 10 -8.29 11.49 8.24
N MET A 11 -7.16 10.77 8.17
CA MET A 11 -6.05 11.08 7.26
C MET A 11 -5.43 9.85 6.57
N PHE A 12 -6.11 8.71 6.68
CA PHE A 12 -5.61 7.44 6.18
C PHE A 12 -6.65 6.71 5.34
N ILE A 13 -6.17 5.98 4.35
CA ILE A 13 -6.94 4.98 3.59
C ILE A 13 -6.35 3.61 3.91
N TRP A 14 -7.22 2.67 4.28
CA TRP A 14 -6.85 1.28 4.49
C TRP A 14 -7.24 0.45 3.28
N MET A 15 -6.25 -0.09 2.56
CA MET A 15 -6.47 -0.83 1.33
C MET A 15 -6.08 -2.29 1.49
N LYS A 16 -6.94 -3.19 1.02
CA LYS A 16 -6.60 -4.60 0.80
C LYS A 16 -6.04 -4.77 -0.61
N VAL A 17 -4.86 -5.35 -0.74
CA VAL A 17 -4.23 -5.70 -2.00
C VAL A 17 -4.70 -7.09 -2.41
N ASN A 18 -5.52 -7.17 -3.46
CA ASN A 18 -6.07 -8.44 -3.92
C ASN A 18 -5.03 -9.20 -4.75
N GLY A 19 -4.77 -10.46 -4.37
CA GLY A 19 -3.80 -11.34 -5.03
C GLY A 19 -2.39 -11.29 -4.43
N ILE A 20 -2.17 -10.53 -3.35
CA ILE A 20 -0.89 -10.46 -2.64
C ILE A 20 -1.15 -10.62 -1.14
N ASP A 21 -0.61 -11.68 -0.54
CA ASP A 21 -0.77 -11.95 0.89
C ASP A 21 0.24 -11.20 1.75
N ASP A 22 1.45 -10.97 1.25
CA ASP A 22 2.53 -10.28 1.98
C ASP A 22 2.80 -8.88 1.40
N THR A 23 2.18 -7.89 2.02
CA THR A 23 2.43 -6.48 1.70
C THR A 23 3.74 -5.94 2.28
N ARG A 24 4.34 -6.59 3.28
CA ARG A 24 5.61 -6.13 3.87
C ARG A 24 6.74 -6.22 2.86
N LYS A 25 6.84 -7.37 2.19
CA LYS A 25 7.81 -7.60 1.12
C LYS A 25 7.60 -6.65 -0.04
N LEU A 26 6.35 -6.54 -0.51
CA LEU A 26 5.97 -5.63 -1.60
C LEU A 26 6.41 -4.18 -1.33
N ILE A 27 6.16 -3.68 -0.12
CA ILE A 27 6.47 -2.28 0.20
C ILE A 27 7.98 -2.06 0.32
N TYR A 28 8.68 -2.86 1.12
CA TYR A 28 10.10 -2.61 1.40
C TYR A 28 11.04 -3.00 0.27
N GLU A 29 10.70 -4.00 -0.55
CA GLU A 29 11.55 -4.46 -1.65
C GLU A 29 11.18 -3.90 -3.02
N LYS A 30 9.95 -3.41 -3.22
CA LYS A 30 9.48 -2.96 -4.56
C LYS A 30 8.98 -1.54 -4.56
N ALA A 31 8.06 -1.18 -3.66
CA ALA A 31 7.51 0.17 -3.64
C ALA A 31 8.59 1.21 -3.29
N LEU A 32 9.48 0.88 -2.35
CA LEU A 32 10.57 1.75 -1.94
C LEU A 32 11.56 2.04 -3.09
N GLU A 33 11.84 1.05 -3.95
CA GLU A 33 12.70 1.23 -5.15
C GLU A 33 12.07 2.19 -6.18
N GLN A 34 10.75 2.32 -6.17
CA GLN A 34 10.01 3.29 -7.00
C GLN A 34 9.75 4.62 -6.26
N GLU A 35 10.43 4.86 -5.14
CA GLU A 35 10.28 6.02 -4.26
C GLU A 35 8.86 6.21 -3.72
N VAL A 36 8.13 5.10 -3.52
CA VAL A 36 6.81 5.10 -2.88
C VAL A 36 6.90 4.44 -1.52
N LEU A 37 6.61 5.20 -0.47
CA LEU A 37 6.56 4.70 0.90
C LEU A 37 5.12 4.63 1.39
N LEU A 38 4.67 3.43 1.73
CA LEU A 38 3.40 3.14 2.40
C LEU A 38 3.68 2.31 3.65
N LEU A 39 2.68 2.10 4.50
CA LEU A 39 2.84 1.24 5.68
C LEU A 39 2.21 -0.13 5.45
N PRO A 40 2.96 -1.22 5.56
CA PRO A 40 2.41 -2.57 5.42
C PRO A 40 1.46 -2.86 6.59
N GLY A 41 0.40 -3.61 6.30
CA GLY A 41 -0.65 -3.92 7.25
C GLY A 41 -0.16 -4.73 8.44
N SER A 42 0.89 -5.54 8.24
CA SER A 42 1.53 -6.34 9.28
C SER A 42 1.99 -5.53 10.51
N ALA A 43 2.28 -4.23 10.34
CA ALA A 43 2.65 -3.35 11.45
C ALA A 43 1.50 -3.06 12.42
N PHE A 44 0.25 -3.36 12.04
CA PHE A 44 -0.96 -3.08 12.81
C PHE A 44 -1.60 -4.34 13.41
N PHE A 45 -1.00 -5.51 13.22
CA PHE A 45 -1.45 -6.76 13.81
C PHE A 45 -0.45 -7.26 14.86
N PRO A 46 -0.93 -7.88 15.96
CA PRO A 46 -0.06 -8.33 17.04
C PRO A 46 0.82 -9.52 16.63
N ASP A 47 0.33 -10.38 15.74
CA ASP A 47 1.06 -11.55 15.25
C ASP A 47 1.84 -11.20 13.99
N GLN A 48 3.13 -10.89 14.14
CA GLN A 48 4.02 -10.55 13.03
C GLN A 48 4.57 -11.76 12.26
N SER A 49 4.26 -12.99 12.69
CA SER A 49 4.65 -14.20 11.96
C SER A 49 3.77 -14.48 10.74
N LYS A 50 2.59 -13.87 10.70
CA LYS A 50 1.62 -13.97 9.61
C LYS A 50 1.83 -12.89 8.56
N THR A 51 1.41 -13.20 7.34
CA THR A 51 1.33 -12.26 6.23
C THR A 51 -0.05 -11.58 6.25
N TYR A 52 -0.08 -10.32 5.83
CA TYR A 52 -1.30 -9.53 5.79
C TYR A 52 -1.43 -8.79 4.45
N PRO A 53 -2.57 -8.92 3.75
CA PRO A 53 -2.77 -8.36 2.42
C PRO A 53 -3.16 -6.88 2.48
N TYR A 54 -2.82 -6.14 3.54
CA TYR A 54 -3.30 -4.77 3.75
C TYR A 54 -2.19 -3.75 3.69
N VAL A 55 -2.50 -2.53 3.29
CA VAL A 55 -1.59 -1.39 3.28
C VAL A 55 -2.31 -0.14 3.76
N ARG A 56 -1.63 0.68 4.57
CA ARG A 56 -2.11 1.99 5.01
C ARG A 56 -1.47 3.09 4.18
N VAL A 57 -2.30 3.90 3.55
CA VAL A 57 -1.91 5.11 2.82
C VAL A 57 -2.21 6.32 3.67
N SER A 58 -1.28 7.28 3.72
CA SER A 58 -1.47 8.58 4.37
C SER A 58 -1.57 9.67 3.31
N TYR A 59 -2.54 10.56 3.43
CA TYR A 59 -2.69 11.71 2.53
C TYR A 59 -2.53 13.07 3.24
N SER A 60 -2.17 13.07 4.53
CA SER A 60 -2.06 14.30 5.35
C SER A 60 -0.95 15.27 4.95
N LEU A 61 0.14 14.78 4.35
CA LEU A 61 1.35 15.58 4.08
C LEU A 61 1.68 15.69 2.58
N CYS A 62 0.94 15.00 1.72
CA CYS A 62 1.23 14.94 0.29
C CYS A 62 0.37 15.95 -0.47
N THR A 63 0.97 16.61 -1.47
CA THR A 63 0.19 17.42 -2.43
C THR A 63 -0.61 16.50 -3.37
N PRO A 64 -1.67 17.00 -4.03
CA PRO A 64 -2.41 16.21 -5.02
C PRO A 64 -1.52 15.57 -6.10
N GLU A 65 -0.51 16.29 -6.59
CA GLU A 65 0.44 15.81 -7.61
C GLU A 65 1.34 14.68 -7.08
N GLN A 66 1.76 14.78 -5.82
CA GLN A 66 2.52 13.72 -5.16
C GLN A 66 1.65 12.47 -4.95
N ILE A 67 0.37 12.65 -4.61
CA ILE A 67 -0.58 11.54 -4.48
C ILE A 67 -0.78 10.86 -5.82
N GLU A 68 -1.07 11.60 -6.89
CA GLU A 68 -1.23 11.03 -8.23
C GLU A 68 0.02 10.25 -8.68
N THR A 69 1.20 10.86 -8.54
CA THR A 69 2.47 10.24 -8.91
C THR A 69 2.75 8.98 -8.08
N GLY A 70 2.58 9.06 -6.76
CA GLY A 70 2.81 7.95 -5.83
C GLY A 70 1.86 6.78 -6.10
N MET A 71 0.58 7.06 -6.33
CA MET A 71 -0.42 6.03 -6.63
C MET A 71 -0.23 5.41 -8.01
N ALA A 72 0.21 6.18 -9.02
CA ALA A 72 0.55 5.65 -10.33
C ALA A 72 1.74 4.68 -10.27
N ARG A 73 2.80 5.06 -9.54
CA ARG A 73 3.99 4.22 -9.29
C ARG A 73 3.62 2.97 -8.50
N PHE A 74 2.81 3.10 -7.44
CA PHE A 74 2.32 1.95 -6.67
C PHE A 74 1.49 1.00 -7.53
N GLY A 75 0.60 1.53 -8.38
CA GLY A 75 -0.18 0.73 -9.31
C GLY A 75 0.68 -0.03 -10.32
N LYS A 76 1.82 0.52 -10.75
CA LYS A 76 2.80 -0.18 -11.59
C LYS A 76 3.43 -1.36 -10.84
N VAL A 77 3.91 -1.13 -9.62
CA VAL A 77 4.47 -2.18 -8.74
C VAL A 77 3.47 -3.32 -8.54
N LEU A 78 2.19 -3.00 -8.28
CA LEU A 78 1.14 -4.01 -8.14
C LEU A 78 0.92 -4.83 -9.41
N ARG A 79 0.95 -4.20 -10.59
CA ARG A 79 0.81 -4.92 -11.87
C ARG A 79 1.97 -5.88 -12.13
N GLU A 80 3.18 -5.43 -11.86
CA GLU A 80 4.39 -6.24 -12.06
C GLU A 80 4.42 -7.46 -11.13
N GLU A 81 3.95 -7.31 -9.89
CA GLU A 81 3.93 -8.42 -8.94
C GLU A 81 2.73 -9.36 -9.15
N LEU A 82 1.59 -8.86 -9.66
CA LEU A 82 0.41 -9.69 -9.96
C LEU A 82 0.48 -10.44 -11.31
N HIS A 83 1.37 -10.03 -12.22
CA HIS A 83 1.57 -10.69 -13.52
C HIS A 83 2.80 -11.62 -13.55
N LYS A 84 3.46 -11.81 -12.40
CA LYS A 84 4.36 -12.95 -12.18
C LYS A 84 3.56 -14.20 -11.84
#